data_AF-A0A955S6J4-F1
#
_entry.id   AF-A0A955S6J4-F1
#
_cell.length_a   1.000
_cell.length_b   1.000
_cell.length_c   1.000
_cell.angle_alpha   90.00
_cell.angle_beta   90.00
_cell.angle_gamma   90.00
#
_symmetry.space_group_name_H-M   'P 1'
#
loop_
_entity.id
_entity.type
_entity.pdbx_description
1 polymer ?
#
loop_
_entity_poly.entity_id
_entity_poly.type
_entity_poly.pdbx_seq_one_letter_code
_entity_poly.pdbx_strand_id
1 'polypeptide(L)'
;MKKIHVIIQKKDELSAMEELRRFGAVHVDHQDELKNREIFELREDITIYNRVLHILKSTKGSSAQKQSENLEARASLILDRLAKSDELKETMAARANLIKQWDSWGDFDPADIEYLKEKGVYIYLCEIPHNDKNQIVNGAVLHVIS
;
A
#
# COMPACT_ATOMS: atom_id res chain seq x y z
N MET A 1 46.03 5.44 8.29
CA MET A 1 45.77 4.30 7.38
C MET A 1 46.77 4.34 6.24
N LYS A 2 47.34 3.21 5.82
CA LYS A 2 48.26 3.16 4.66
C LYS A 2 47.47 2.77 3.41
N LYS A 3 47.64 3.53 2.33
CA LYS A 3 47.12 3.14 1.01
C LYS A 3 48.01 2.05 0.45
N ILE A 4 47.40 0.99 -0.07
CA ILE A 4 48.08 -0.09 -0.80
C ILE A 4 47.54 -0.11 -2.22
N HIS A 5 48.41 -0.40 -3.18
CA HIS A 5 48.03 -0.61 -4.57
C HIS A 5 48.28 -2.08 -4.88
N VAL A 6 47.23 -2.79 -5.28
CA VAL A 6 47.29 -4.21 -5.66
C VAL A 6 47.10 -4.29 -7.17
N ILE A 7 48.04 -4.92 -7.86
CA ILE A 7 47.96 -5.14 -9.31
C ILE A 7 47.40 -6.55 -9.53
N ILE A 8 46.30 -6.64 -10.27
CA ILE A 8 45.55 -7.88 -10.47
C ILE A 8 45.37 -8.10 -11.98
N GLN A 9 45.39 -9.35 -12.43
CA GLN A 9 45.01 -9.67 -13.80
C GLN A 9 43.48 -9.55 -13.94
N LYS A 10 43.00 -9.00 -15.06
CA LYS A 10 41.58 -8.73 -15.30
C LYS A 10 40.68 -9.97 -15.14
N LYS A 11 41.18 -11.15 -15.49
CA LYS A 11 40.45 -12.43 -15.32
C LYS A 11 40.23 -12.84 -13.85
N ASP A 12 41.07 -12.33 -12.94
CA ASP A 12 41.09 -12.71 -11.52
C ASP A 12 40.48 -11.61 -10.64
N GLU A 13 39.92 -10.54 -11.25
CA GLU A 13 39.40 -9.35 -10.57
C GLU A 13 38.36 -9.71 -9.49
N LEU A 14 37.33 -10.46 -9.85
CA LEU A 14 36.28 -10.92 -8.92
C LEU A 14 36.84 -11.78 -7.79
N SER A 15 37.66 -12.78 -8.12
CA SER A 15 38.23 -13.70 -7.13
C SER A 15 39.13 -12.97 -6.12
N ALA A 16 39.98 -12.06 -6.60
CA ALA A 16 40.86 -11.28 -5.76
C ALA A 16 40.07 -10.31 -4.86
N MET A 17 39.02 -9.69 -5.40
CA MET A 17 38.12 -8.85 -4.60
C MET A 17 37.39 -9.62 -3.51
N GLU A 18 36.93 -10.84 -3.79
CA GLU A 18 36.30 -11.71 -2.79
C GLU A 18 37.29 -12.11 -1.68
N GLU A 19 38.52 -12.47 -2.03
CA GLU A 19 39.57 -12.78 -1.05
C GLU A 19 39.94 -11.57 -0.19
N LEU A 20 40.10 -10.39 -0.78
CA LEU A 20 40.36 -9.14 -0.05
C LEU A 20 39.19 -8.81 0.89
N ARG A 21 37.94 -9.02 0.45
CA ARG A 21 36.74 -8.85 1.29
C ARG A 21 36.73 -9.85 2.45
N ARG A 22 37.08 -11.12 2.21
CA ARG A 22 37.20 -12.15 3.26
C ARG A 22 38.31 -11.83 4.26
N PHE A 23 39.43 -11.28 3.78
CA PHE A 23 40.57 -10.91 4.61
C PHE A 23 40.24 -9.77 5.58
N GLY A 24 39.35 -8.84 5.20
CA GLY A 24 38.74 -7.87 6.11
C GLY A 24 39.64 -6.74 6.62
N ALA A 25 40.94 -6.74 6.29
CA ALA A 25 41.89 -5.71 6.74
C ALA A 25 42.02 -4.51 5.77
N VAL A 26 41.30 -4.55 4.65
CA VAL A 26 41.41 -3.55 3.57
C VAL A 26 40.06 -2.90 3.30
N HIS A 27 40.07 -1.58 3.18
CA HIS A 27 38.93 -0.81 2.69
C HIS A 27 39.11 -0.60 1.19
N VAL A 28 38.19 -1.13 0.39
CA VAL A 28 38.20 -0.92 -1.06
C VAL A 28 37.45 0.36 -1.37
N ASP A 29 38.14 1.30 -2.00
CA ASP A 29 37.56 2.56 -2.48
C ASP A 29 37.34 2.46 -3.99
N HIS A 30 36.17 2.87 -4.47
CA HIS A 30 35.85 2.86 -5.89
C HIS A 30 36.38 4.16 -6.49
N GLN A 31 37.33 4.09 -7.43
CA GLN A 31 37.87 5.29 -8.05
C GLN A 31 36.92 5.93 -9.07
N ASP A 32 36.02 5.15 -9.64
CA ASP A 32 35.01 5.62 -10.59
C ASP A 32 33.59 5.47 -10.03
N GLU A 33 32.68 6.37 -10.41
CA GLU A 33 31.25 6.19 -10.16
C GLU A 33 30.78 4.92 -10.86
N LEU A 34 30.29 3.96 -10.07
CA LEU A 34 29.68 2.72 -10.52
C LEU A 34 28.39 3.02 -11.32
N LYS A 35 28.52 3.35 -12.60
CA LYS A 35 27.40 3.57 -13.55
C LYS A 35 27.08 2.33 -14.37
N ASN A 36 27.07 1.16 -13.74
CA ASN A 36 26.67 -0.07 -14.42
C ASN A 36 25.17 -0.32 -14.19
N ARG A 37 24.43 -0.59 -15.27
CA ARG A 37 22.98 -0.93 -15.24
C ARG A 37 22.71 -2.10 -14.29
N GLU A 38 23.62 -3.07 -14.25
CA GLU A 38 23.53 -4.25 -13.37
C GLU A 38 23.53 -3.89 -11.88
N ILE A 39 24.23 -2.83 -11.48
CA ILE A 39 24.28 -2.37 -10.09
C ILE A 39 22.98 -1.66 -9.71
N PHE A 40 22.35 -0.97 -10.66
CA PHE A 40 21.05 -0.36 -10.43
C PHE A 40 19.96 -1.43 -10.23
N GLU A 41 19.92 -2.44 -11.10
CA GLU A 41 18.99 -3.57 -11.01
C GLU A 41 19.14 -4.31 -9.66
N LEU A 42 20.37 -4.64 -9.26
CA LEU A 42 20.65 -5.25 -7.96
C LEU A 42 20.19 -4.40 -6.77
N ARG A 43 20.32 -3.07 -6.87
CA ARG A 43 19.84 -2.15 -5.80
C ARG A 43 18.32 -2.12 -5.73
N GLU A 44 17.65 -2.17 -6.87
CA GLU A 44 16.19 -2.23 -6.95
C GLU A 44 15.67 -3.53 -6.34
N ASP A 45 16.27 -4.66 -6.67
CA ASP A 45 15.96 -5.97 -6.09
C ASP A 45 16.14 -5.99 -4.57
N ILE A 46 17.27 -5.48 -4.07
CA ILE A 46 17.52 -5.37 -2.62
C ILE A 46 16.43 -4.54 -1.94
N THR A 47 15.96 -3.47 -2.60
CA THR A 47 14.90 -2.60 -2.06
C THR A 47 13.57 -3.36 -1.98
N ILE A 48 13.21 -4.07 -3.04
CA ILE A 48 11.99 -4.92 -3.11
C ILE A 48 12.04 -5.99 -2.00
N TYR A 49 13.14 -6.74 -1.90
CA TYR A 49 13.26 -7.81 -0.91
C TYR A 49 13.27 -7.29 0.53
N ASN A 50 13.89 -6.15 0.79
CA ASN A 50 13.84 -5.52 2.11
C ASN A 50 12.42 -5.11 2.51
N ARG A 51 11.63 -4.58 1.56
CA ARG A 51 10.22 -4.27 1.79
C ARG A 51 9.41 -5.52 2.12
N VAL A 52 9.61 -6.60 1.37
CA VAL A 52 8.95 -7.89 1.62
C VAL A 52 9.35 -8.45 2.98
N LEU A 53 10.64 -8.42 3.35
CA LEU A 53 11.10 -8.85 4.66
C LEU A 53 10.48 -8.03 5.80
N HIS A 54 10.31 -6.72 5.62
CA HIS A 54 9.67 -5.87 6.61
C HIS A 54 8.20 -6.28 6.83
N ILE A 55 7.46 -6.54 5.74
CA ILE A 55 6.08 -7.04 5.79
C ILE A 55 6.02 -8.38 6.52
N LEU A 56 6.88 -9.33 6.16
CA LEU A 56 6.91 -10.66 6.77
C LEU A 56 7.30 -10.63 8.25
N LYS A 57 8.20 -9.73 8.66
CA LYS A 57 8.53 -9.53 10.09
C LYS A 57 7.33 -9.07 10.91
N SER A 58 6.40 -8.33 10.31
CA SER A 58 5.18 -7.90 10.98
C SER A 58 4.15 -9.02 11.13
N THR A 59 4.23 -10.08 10.30
CA THR A 59 3.34 -11.23 10.40
C THR A 59 3.79 -12.21 11.47
N LYS A 60 2.91 -12.51 12.43
CA LYS A 60 3.16 -13.53 13.47
C LYS A 60 2.87 -14.91 12.90
N GLY A 61 3.90 -15.71 12.66
CA GLY A 61 3.75 -17.10 12.26
C GLY A 61 5.10 -17.78 12.05
N SER A 62 5.29 -18.95 12.66
CA SER A 62 6.39 -19.85 12.33
C SER A 62 5.84 -20.89 11.38
N SER A 63 6.24 -20.84 10.11
CA SER A 63 5.91 -21.85 9.12
C SER A 63 7.15 -22.66 8.77
N ALA A 64 6.95 -23.92 8.39
CA ALA A 64 8.02 -24.76 7.89
C ALA A 64 8.65 -24.11 6.66
N GLN A 65 9.97 -23.94 6.68
CA GLN A 65 10.71 -23.39 5.55
C GLN A 65 10.58 -24.35 4.36
N LYS A 66 10.01 -23.84 3.26
CA LYS A 66 10.01 -24.51 1.96
C LYS A 66 10.89 -23.73 1.02
N GLN A 67 11.67 -24.45 0.23
CA GLN A 67 12.46 -23.85 -0.83
C GLN A 67 11.52 -23.31 -1.90
N SER A 68 11.70 -22.05 -2.27
CA SER A 68 10.95 -21.43 -3.36
C SER A 68 11.80 -21.47 -4.61
N GLU A 69 11.24 -22.00 -5.70
CA GLU A 69 11.91 -22.06 -7.01
C GLU A 69 12.01 -20.68 -7.67
N ASN A 70 11.12 -19.74 -7.32
CA ASN A 70 11.13 -18.38 -7.84
C ASN A 70 10.86 -17.37 -6.71
N LEU A 71 11.91 -16.66 -6.28
CA LEU A 71 11.82 -15.69 -5.18
C LEU A 71 11.17 -14.37 -5.64
N GLU A 72 11.48 -13.91 -6.85
CA GLU A 72 10.93 -12.69 -7.45
C GLU A 72 9.41 -12.77 -7.56
N ALA A 73 8.88 -13.85 -8.13
CA ALA A 73 7.44 -14.05 -8.28
C ALA A 73 6.71 -14.07 -6.92
N ARG A 74 7.36 -14.61 -5.87
CA ARG A 74 6.81 -14.60 -4.50
C ARG A 74 6.84 -13.20 -3.91
N ALA A 75 7.92 -12.45 -4.10
CA ALA A 75 8.06 -11.08 -3.63
C ALA A 75 6.97 -10.19 -4.25
N SER A 76 6.80 -10.25 -5.58
CA SER A 76 5.75 -9.53 -6.29
C SER A 76 4.36 -9.91 -5.79
N LEU A 77 4.08 -11.20 -5.62
CA LEU A 77 2.80 -11.68 -5.09
C LEU A 77 2.49 -11.11 -3.69
N ILE A 78 3.50 -11.03 -2.80
CA ILE A 78 3.32 -10.47 -1.46
C ILE A 78 2.98 -8.97 -1.55
N LEU A 79 3.70 -8.23 -2.40
CA LEU A 79 3.45 -6.79 -2.59
C LEU A 79 2.06 -6.53 -3.19
N ASP A 80 1.65 -7.30 -4.18
CA ASP A 80 0.32 -7.20 -4.80
C ASP A 80 -0.80 -7.48 -3.78
N ARG A 81 -0.60 -8.50 -2.93
CA ARG A 81 -1.57 -8.85 -1.89
C ARG A 81 -1.67 -7.76 -0.82
N LEU A 82 -0.56 -7.13 -0.47
CA LEU A 82 -0.57 -5.99 0.45
C LEU A 82 -1.33 -4.81 -0.16
N ALA A 83 -0.98 -4.43 -1.41
CA ALA A 83 -1.66 -3.34 -2.11
C ALA A 83 -3.16 -3.59 -2.21
N LYS A 84 -3.57 -4.82 -2.54
CA LYS A 84 -4.99 -5.19 -2.59
C LYS A 84 -5.65 -5.13 -1.21
N SER A 85 -4.94 -5.52 -0.15
CA SER A 85 -5.46 -5.40 1.21
C SER A 85 -5.72 -3.96 1.60
N ASP A 86 -4.86 -3.03 1.22
CA ASP A 86 -5.03 -1.62 1.57
C ASP A 86 -6.16 -0.97 0.76
N GLU A 87 -6.27 -1.27 -0.54
CA GLU A 87 -7.42 -0.87 -1.38
C GLU A 87 -8.76 -1.36 -0.79
N LEU A 88 -8.80 -2.61 -0.30
CA LEU A 88 -9.99 -3.17 0.33
C LEU A 88 -10.34 -2.47 1.64
N LYS A 89 -9.35 -2.10 2.47
CA LYS A 89 -9.59 -1.34 3.70
C LYS A 89 -10.18 0.04 3.40
N GLU A 90 -9.65 0.74 2.41
CA GLU A 90 -10.18 2.03 1.98
C GLU A 90 -11.62 1.89 1.47
N THR A 91 -11.87 0.88 0.63
CA THR A 91 -13.22 0.58 0.12
C THR A 91 -14.19 0.25 1.26
N MET A 92 -13.75 -0.52 2.25
CA MET A 92 -14.55 -0.84 3.45
C MET A 92 -14.87 0.42 4.25
N ALA A 93 -13.89 1.30 4.48
CA ALA A 93 -14.10 2.55 5.20
C ALA A 93 -15.08 3.47 4.46
N ALA A 94 -14.95 3.60 3.14
CA ALA A 94 -15.87 4.37 2.30
C ALA A 94 -17.30 3.81 2.39
N ARG A 95 -17.46 2.49 2.28
CA ARG A 95 -18.78 1.82 2.42
C ARG A 95 -19.36 1.98 3.82
N ALA A 96 -18.55 1.87 4.87
CA ALA A 96 -19.01 2.08 6.24
C ALA A 96 -19.53 3.51 6.46
N ASN A 97 -18.86 4.50 5.87
CA ASN A 97 -19.33 5.89 5.90
C ASN A 97 -20.65 6.05 5.16
N LEU A 98 -20.80 5.45 3.97
CA LEU A 98 -22.08 5.47 3.24
C LEU A 98 -23.19 4.81 4.07
N ILE A 99 -22.96 3.61 4.62
CA ILE A 99 -23.94 2.93 5.47
C ILE A 99 -24.36 3.84 6.62
N LYS A 100 -23.40 4.47 7.32
CA LYS A 100 -23.69 5.40 8.43
C LYS A 100 -24.50 6.62 7.99
N GLN A 101 -24.26 7.14 6.79
CA GLN A 101 -25.07 8.23 6.22
C GLN A 101 -26.52 7.80 5.92
N TRP A 102 -26.72 6.54 5.53
CA TRP A 102 -28.03 6.00 5.21
C TRP A 102 -28.80 5.51 6.44
N ASP A 103 -28.09 5.13 7.52
CA ASP A 103 -28.66 4.56 8.75
C ASP A 103 -29.69 5.49 9.42
N SER A 104 -29.48 6.80 9.37
CA SER A 104 -30.41 7.79 9.94
C SER A 104 -31.77 7.87 9.24
N TRP A 105 -31.85 7.39 7.99
CA TRP A 105 -33.08 7.45 7.19
C TRP A 105 -33.95 6.21 7.36
N GLY A 106 -33.43 5.17 8.02
CA GLY A 106 -34.15 3.93 8.28
C GLY A 106 -34.28 3.04 7.04
N ASP A 107 -35.19 2.08 7.13
CA ASP A 107 -35.47 1.11 6.08
C ASP A 107 -36.54 1.67 5.13
N PHE A 108 -36.18 1.89 3.87
CA PHE A 108 -37.10 2.31 2.82
C PHE A 108 -36.69 1.66 1.49
N ASP A 109 -37.66 1.42 0.61
CA ASP A 109 -37.39 0.94 -0.74
C ASP A 109 -37.12 2.13 -1.67
N PRO A 110 -35.94 2.22 -2.31
CA PRO A 110 -35.66 3.23 -3.33
C PRO A 110 -36.69 3.24 -4.48
N ALA A 111 -37.33 2.09 -4.77
CA ALA A 111 -38.37 1.99 -5.80
C ALA A 111 -39.60 2.84 -5.45
N ASP A 112 -39.93 3.01 -4.17
CA ASP A 112 -41.05 3.86 -3.75
C ASP A 112 -40.77 5.34 -4.04
N ILE A 113 -39.51 5.78 -3.87
CA ILE A 113 -39.10 7.14 -4.22
C ILE A 113 -39.24 7.38 -5.73
N GLU A 114 -38.84 6.40 -6.54
CA GLU A 114 -38.94 6.48 -7.99
C GLU A 114 -40.41 6.48 -8.46
N TYR A 115 -41.25 5.62 -7.87
CA TYR A 115 -42.69 5.60 -8.11
C TYR A 115 -43.35 6.96 -7.79
N LEU A 116 -43.01 7.56 -6.64
CA LEU A 116 -43.57 8.86 -6.25
C LEU A 116 -43.12 9.98 -7.20
N LYS A 117 -41.88 9.92 -7.69
CA LYS A 117 -41.35 10.85 -8.69
C LYS A 117 -42.15 10.79 -10.00
N GLU A 118 -42.50 9.59 -10.47
CA GLU A 118 -43.36 9.42 -11.66
C GLU A 118 -44.77 10.01 -11.47
N LYS A 119 -45.27 10.06 -10.22
CA LYS A 119 -46.54 10.68 -9.86
C LYS A 119 -46.43 12.19 -9.60
N GLY A 120 -45.26 12.79 -9.84
CA GLY A 120 -45.01 14.22 -9.66
C GLY A 120 -44.66 14.62 -8.22
N VAL A 121 -44.40 13.67 -7.34
CA VAL A 121 -43.98 13.90 -5.95
C VAL A 121 -42.47 13.68 -5.84
N TYR A 122 -41.73 14.73 -5.50
CA TYR A 122 -40.27 14.68 -5.39
C TYR A 122 -39.86 14.61 -3.92
N ILE A 123 -39.11 13.58 -3.56
CA ILE A 123 -38.55 13.39 -2.22
C ILE A 123 -37.06 13.75 -2.25
N TYR A 124 -36.64 14.57 -1.30
CA TYR A 124 -35.25 14.93 -1.06
C TYR A 124 -34.89 14.62 0.39
N LEU A 125 -33.86 13.81 0.59
CA LEU A 125 -33.32 13.49 1.90
C LEU A 125 -32.20 14.49 2.20
N CYS A 126 -32.44 15.39 3.15
CA CYS A 126 -31.53 16.49 3.46
C CYS A 126 -31.24 16.54 4.96
N GLU A 127 -29.97 16.57 5.32
CA GLU A 127 -29.52 16.85 6.69
C GLU A 127 -29.19 18.34 6.81
N ILE A 128 -29.68 19.01 7.86
CA ILE A 128 -29.39 20.42 8.13
C ILE A 128 -28.89 20.60 9.57
N PRO A 129 -27.96 21.55 9.81
CA PRO A 129 -27.54 21.88 11.16
C PRO A 129 -28.72 22.37 12.00
N HIS A 130 -28.74 21.99 13.28
CA HIS A 130 -29.81 22.35 14.21
C HIS A 130 -30.08 23.86 14.31
N ASN A 131 -29.08 24.70 14.06
CA ASN A 131 -29.19 26.15 14.14
C ASN A 131 -29.91 26.80 12.93
N ASP A 132 -30.08 26.08 11.83
CA ASP A 132 -30.63 26.62 10.58
C ASP A 132 -32.09 26.24 10.32
N LYS A 133 -32.81 25.72 11.33
CA LYS A 133 -34.21 25.28 11.23
C LYS A 133 -35.18 26.34 10.68
N ASN A 134 -34.84 27.61 10.80
CA ASN A 134 -35.68 28.73 10.36
C ASN A 134 -35.66 28.94 8.83
N GLN A 135 -34.79 28.24 8.09
CA GLN A 135 -34.66 28.38 6.64
C GLN A 135 -35.49 27.36 5.83
N ILE A 136 -36.31 26.54 6.50
CA ILE A 136 -37.02 25.43 5.86
C ILE A 136 -38.36 25.89 5.29
N VAL A 137 -38.67 25.43 4.07
CA VAL A 137 -39.92 25.75 3.35
C VAL A 137 -41.13 25.11 4.05
N ASN A 138 -42.25 25.83 4.13
CA ASN A 138 -43.50 25.32 4.67
C ASN A 138 -43.96 24.05 3.92
N GLY A 139 -44.13 22.93 4.64
CA GLY A 139 -44.54 21.64 4.08
C GLY A 139 -43.52 20.50 4.23
N ALA A 140 -42.33 20.76 4.75
CA ALA A 140 -41.33 19.73 5.03
C ALA A 140 -41.64 18.94 6.32
N VAL A 141 -41.42 17.63 6.29
CA VAL A 141 -41.45 16.76 7.48
C VAL A 141 -40.08 16.81 8.15
N LEU A 142 -40.03 17.14 9.44
CA LEU A 142 -38.79 17.24 10.20
C LEU A 142 -38.70 16.08 11.20
N HIS A 143 -37.57 15.38 11.17
CA HIS A 143 -37.21 14.41 12.20
C HIS A 143 -35.89 14.85 12.84
N VAL A 144 -35.88 14.99 14.16
CA VAL A 144 -34.65 15.32 14.90
C VAL A 144 -33.91 14.02 15.16
N ILE A 145 -32.71 13.90 14.60
CA ILE A 145 -31.79 12.79 14.88
C ILE A 145 -31.02 13.19 16.15
N SER A 146 -31.22 12.44 17.24
CA SER A 146 -30.57 12.65 18.54
C SER A 146 -29.32 11.80 18.70
#